data_AF-A0A6P0XGK3-F1
#
_entry.id   AF-A0A6P0XGK3-F1
#
_cell.length_a   1.000
_cell.length_b   1.000
_cell.length_c   1.000
_cell.angle_alpha   90.00
_cell.angle_beta   90.00
_cell.angle_gamma   90.00
#
_symmetry.space_group_name_H-M   'P 1'
#
loop_
_entity.id
_entity.type
_entity.pdbx_description
1 polymer ?
#
loop_
_entity_poly.entity_id
_entity_poly.type
_entity_poly.pdbx_seq_one_letter_code
_entity_poly.pdbx_strand_id
1 'polypeptide(L)'
;IKFQKQVTDTLFFNNIANNAGVFQTLIDDAEEEECKEIILVYYHLLTSNTYLTPEQLDDKIEAWMEKKFDTKIDFDIKGPLNNLANIQGKIVRDGEDEDEISDIPLLTYDKNGCCRVLPLDDAKQLIDYIWDNAFHYA
;
A
#
# COMPACT_ATOMS: atom_id res chain seq x y z
N ILE A 1 -21.74 -13.72 -47.02
CA ILE A 1 -21.05 -12.51 -46.52
C ILE A 1 -21.49 -12.11 -45.10
N LYS A 2 -22.79 -12.10 -44.75
CA LYS A 2 -23.27 -11.79 -43.37
C LYS A 2 -22.74 -12.73 -42.27
N PHE A 3 -22.73 -14.04 -42.51
CA PHE A 3 -22.25 -15.04 -41.53
C PHE A 3 -20.76 -14.91 -41.23
N GLN A 4 -19.92 -14.69 -42.26
CA GLN A 4 -18.48 -14.54 -42.08
C GLN A 4 -18.14 -13.27 -41.29
N LYS A 5 -18.89 -12.19 -41.50
CA LYS A 5 -18.75 -10.95 -40.74
C LYS A 5 -19.12 -11.12 -39.26
N GLN A 6 -20.24 -11.78 -38.96
CA GLN A 6 -20.64 -12.07 -37.58
C GLN A 6 -19.63 -12.96 -36.83
N VAL A 7 -19.06 -13.97 -37.49
CA VAL A 7 -18.04 -14.83 -36.87
C VAL A 7 -16.76 -14.04 -36.60
N THR A 8 -16.30 -13.21 -37.53
CA THR A 8 -15.13 -12.35 -37.34
C THR A 8 -15.36 -11.32 -36.24
N ASP A 9 -16.52 -10.66 -36.23
CA ASP A 9 -16.87 -9.69 -35.18
C ASP A 9 -16.93 -10.38 -33.81
N THR A 10 -17.53 -11.57 -33.72
CA THR A 10 -17.60 -12.35 -32.46
C THR A 10 -16.22 -12.78 -31.97
N LEU A 11 -15.33 -13.23 -32.86
CA LEU A 11 -13.96 -13.59 -32.49
C LEU A 11 -13.15 -12.37 -32.07
N PHE A 12 -13.35 -11.23 -32.73
CA PHE A 12 -12.69 -9.97 -32.38
C PHE A 12 -13.18 -9.43 -31.03
N PHE A 13 -14.48 -9.43 -30.78
CA PHE A 13 -15.05 -9.06 -29.48
C PHE A 13 -14.65 -10.03 -28.38
N ASN A 14 -14.63 -11.34 -28.62
CA ASN A 14 -14.14 -12.31 -27.64
C ASN A 14 -12.64 -12.13 -27.37
N ASN A 15 -11.83 -11.80 -28.37
CA ASN A 15 -10.41 -11.53 -28.16
C ASN A 15 -10.20 -10.23 -27.36
N ILE A 16 -10.94 -9.16 -27.66
CA ILE A 16 -10.90 -7.91 -26.88
C ILE A 16 -11.41 -8.12 -25.45
N ALA A 17 -12.54 -8.82 -25.28
CA ALA A 17 -13.10 -9.13 -23.97
C ALA A 17 -12.15 -10.02 -23.15
N ASN A 18 -11.50 -10.98 -23.81
CA ASN A 18 -10.47 -11.82 -23.18
C ASN A 18 -9.23 -10.99 -22.79
N ASN A 19 -8.77 -10.11 -23.67
CA ASN A 19 -7.64 -9.23 -23.36
C ASN A 19 -7.98 -8.26 -22.23
N ALA A 20 -9.20 -7.69 -22.20
CA ALA A 20 -9.68 -6.85 -21.11
C ALA A 20 -9.74 -7.61 -19.78
N GLY A 21 -10.17 -8.88 -19.80
CA GLY A 21 -10.14 -9.75 -18.63
C GLY A 21 -8.71 -10.00 -18.12
N VAL A 22 -7.76 -10.27 -19.01
CA VAL A 22 -6.34 -10.43 -18.65
C VAL A 22 -5.76 -9.14 -18.07
N PHE A 23 -6.08 -7.97 -18.65
CA PHE A 23 -5.63 -6.69 -18.08
C PHE A 23 -6.22 -6.42 -16.70
N GLN A 24 -7.50 -6.75 -16.48
CA GLN A 24 -8.11 -6.60 -15.15
C GLN A 24 -7.42 -7.48 -14.13
N THR A 25 -7.19 -8.77 -14.43
CA THR A 25 -6.46 -9.66 -13.52
C THR A 25 -5.06 -9.15 -13.21
N LEU A 26 -4.32 -8.67 -14.22
CA LEU A 26 -2.97 -8.14 -13.98
C LEU A 26 -2.98 -6.87 -13.13
N ILE A 27 -4.00 -6.01 -13.28
CA ILE A 27 -4.16 -4.81 -12.45
C ILE A 27 -4.49 -5.23 -11.01
N ASP A 28 -5.47 -6.13 -10.83
CA ASP A 28 -5.86 -6.63 -9.53
C ASP A 28 -4.67 -7.31 -8.81
N ASP A 29 -3.90 -8.14 -9.53
CA ASP A 29 -2.69 -8.79 -9.01
C ASP A 29 -1.65 -7.75 -8.59
N ALA A 30 -1.44 -6.69 -9.38
CA ALA A 30 -0.50 -5.62 -9.05
C ALA A 30 -0.92 -4.85 -7.80
N GLU A 31 -2.20 -4.49 -7.67
CA GLU A 31 -2.74 -3.82 -6.48
C GLU A 31 -2.62 -4.70 -5.22
N GLU A 32 -2.84 -6.01 -5.35
CA GLU A 32 -2.68 -6.96 -4.25
C GLU A 32 -1.22 -7.05 -3.78
N GLU A 33 -0.27 -7.10 -4.71
CA GLU A 33 1.15 -7.09 -4.38
C GLU A 33 1.57 -5.79 -3.68
N GLU A 34 1.14 -4.61 -4.17
CA GLU A 34 1.41 -3.32 -3.52
C GLU A 34 0.91 -3.32 -2.05
N CYS A 35 -0.27 -3.89 -1.79
CA CYS A 35 -0.81 -4.00 -0.44
C CYS A 35 0.05 -4.90 0.47
N LYS A 36 0.54 -6.03 -0.04
CA LYS A 36 1.41 -6.95 0.72
C LYS A 36 2.71 -6.27 1.12
N GLU A 37 3.31 -5.53 0.20
CA GLU A 37 4.57 -4.82 0.44
C GLU A 37 4.41 -3.75 1.54
N ILE A 38 3.33 -2.95 1.49
CA ILE A 38 3.01 -1.97 2.55
C ILE A 38 2.88 -2.64 3.92
N ILE A 39 2.16 -3.78 3.99
CA ILE A 39 1.96 -4.51 5.24
C ILE A 39 3.29 -5.06 5.77
N LEU A 40 4.15 -5.61 4.91
CA LEU A 40 5.47 -6.11 5.30
C LEU A 40 6.33 -4.99 5.90
N VAL A 41 6.40 -3.85 5.22
CA VAL A 41 7.15 -2.67 5.69
C VAL A 41 6.62 -2.19 7.03
N TYR A 42 5.30 -2.01 7.15
CA TYR A 42 4.67 -1.58 8.40
C TYR A 42 4.90 -2.57 9.56
N TYR A 43 4.78 -3.87 9.30
CA TYR A 43 5.05 -4.92 10.28
C TYR A 43 6.50 -4.89 10.77
N HIS A 44 7.46 -4.79 9.86
CA HIS A 44 8.87 -4.74 10.23
C HIS A 44 9.24 -3.44 10.94
N LEU A 45 8.60 -2.31 10.63
CA LEU A 45 8.78 -1.07 11.39
C LEU A 45 8.23 -1.18 12.82
N LEU A 46 7.06 -1.79 13.01
CA LEU A 46 6.46 -1.98 14.33
C LEU A 46 7.19 -2.99 15.22
N THR A 47 7.69 -4.08 14.64
CA THR A 47 8.33 -5.17 15.39
C THR A 47 9.83 -4.98 15.59
N SER A 48 10.43 -3.98 14.94
CA SER A 48 11.84 -3.66 15.13
C SER A 48 12.04 -2.89 16.43
N ASN A 49 12.90 -3.41 17.30
CA ASN A 49 13.35 -2.68 18.50
C ASN A 49 14.31 -1.51 18.18
N THR A 50 14.71 -1.36 16.92
CA THR A 50 15.63 -0.34 16.44
C THR A 50 15.01 0.43 15.28
N TYR A 51 15.27 1.73 15.21
CA TYR A 51 14.95 2.52 14.04
C TYR A 51 15.83 2.08 12.87
N LEU A 52 15.23 1.88 11.70
CA LEU A 52 15.90 1.37 10.50
C LEU A 52 15.85 2.43 9.40
N THR A 53 16.95 2.59 8.66
CA THR A 53 16.91 3.33 7.39
C THR A 53 16.14 2.52 6.34
N PRO A 54 15.67 3.14 5.24
CA PRO A 54 15.05 2.42 4.14
C PRO A 54 15.88 1.21 3.68
N GLU A 55 17.19 1.37 3.51
CA GLU A 55 18.07 0.30 3.04
C GLU A 55 18.19 -0.84 4.06
N GLN A 56 18.26 -0.52 5.35
CA GLN A 56 18.29 -1.54 6.40
C GLN A 56 16.97 -2.29 6.54
N LEU A 57 15.86 -1.61 6.26
CA LEU A 57 14.53 -2.20 6.28
C LEU A 57 14.35 -3.15 5.08
N ASP A 58 14.84 -2.73 3.92
CA ASP A 58 14.90 -3.49 2.69
C ASP A 58 15.64 -4.82 2.86
N ASP A 59 16.92 -4.76 3.24
CA ASP A 59 17.77 -5.92 3.53
C ASP A 59 17.10 -6.88 4.55
N LYS A 60 16.39 -6.32 5.53
CA LYS A 60 15.71 -7.08 6.57
C LYS A 60 14.50 -7.84 6.05
N ILE A 61 13.72 -7.23 5.15
CA ILE A 61 12.56 -7.86 4.52
C ILE A 61 13.04 -8.97 3.58
N GLU A 62 14.06 -8.72 2.77
CA GLU A 62 14.65 -9.73 1.88
C GLU A 62 15.16 -10.95 2.66
N ALA A 63 15.94 -10.71 3.73
CA ALA A 63 16.45 -11.78 4.58
C ALA A 63 15.31 -12.55 5.28
N TRP A 64 14.21 -11.87 5.63
CA TRP A 64 13.04 -12.53 6.19
C TRP A 64 12.31 -13.39 5.16
N MET A 65 12.15 -12.90 3.92
CA MET A 65 11.53 -13.63 2.81
C MET A 65 12.32 -14.88 2.44
N GLU A 66 13.64 -14.77 2.32
CA GLU A 66 14.51 -15.91 2.06
C GLU A 66 14.42 -16.94 3.19
N LYS A 67 14.46 -16.50 4.46
CA LYS A 67 14.40 -17.41 5.61
C LYS A 67 13.03 -18.08 5.79
N LYS A 68 11.94 -17.36 5.56
CA LYS A 68 10.57 -17.82 5.85
C LYS A 68 10.00 -18.63 4.68
N PHE A 69 10.31 -18.25 3.45
CA PHE A 69 9.68 -18.77 2.24
C PHE A 69 10.67 -19.32 1.21
N ASP A 70 11.98 -19.37 1.51
CA ASP A 70 13.02 -19.82 0.57
C ASP A 70 12.97 -19.04 -0.76
N THR A 71 12.53 -17.79 -0.69
CA THR A 71 12.31 -16.93 -1.85
C THR A 71 13.26 -15.76 -1.77
N LYS A 72 14.20 -15.70 -2.72
CA LYS A 72 15.09 -14.57 -2.88
C LYS A 72 14.44 -13.52 -3.79
N ILE A 73 14.23 -12.34 -3.24
CA ILE A 73 13.65 -11.19 -3.94
C ILE A 73 14.59 -9.99 -3.84
N ASP A 74 14.43 -9.06 -4.76
CA ASP A 74 14.97 -7.69 -4.69
C ASP A 74 13.77 -6.82 -4.33
N PHE A 75 13.65 -6.42 -3.06
CA PHE A 75 12.45 -5.74 -2.56
C PHE A 75 12.52 -4.25 -2.94
N ASP A 76 11.44 -3.66 -3.49
CA ASP A 76 11.42 -2.21 -3.74
C ASP A 76 10.85 -1.48 -2.53
N ILE A 77 11.72 -1.07 -1.61
CA ILE A 77 11.29 -0.35 -0.41
C ILE A 77 10.65 1.02 -0.68
N LYS A 78 10.87 1.63 -1.85
CA LYS A 78 10.47 3.03 -2.10
C LYS A 78 8.98 3.18 -2.28
N GLY A 79 8.34 2.27 -3.02
CA GLY A 79 6.89 2.28 -3.26
C GLY A 79 6.10 2.23 -1.94
N PRO A 80 6.30 1.20 -1.11
CA PRO A 80 5.64 1.06 0.18
C PRO A 80 5.91 2.22 1.15
N LEU A 81 7.15 2.72 1.22
CA LEU A 81 7.47 3.87 2.08
C LEU A 81 6.79 5.15 1.62
N ASN A 82 6.73 5.39 0.30
CA ASN A 82 6.02 6.53 -0.26
C ASN A 82 4.51 6.42 0.03
N ASN A 83 3.93 5.23 -0.13
CA ASN A 83 2.53 4.97 0.18
C ASN A 83 2.25 5.23 1.68
N LEU A 84 3.08 4.70 2.59
CA LEU A 84 2.94 4.95 4.03
C LEU A 84 3.15 6.42 4.41
N ALA A 85 4.00 7.17 3.72
CA ALA A 85 4.21 8.60 3.95
C ALA A 85 3.04 9.46 3.43
N ASN A 86 2.35 8.99 2.39
CA ASN A 86 1.16 9.63 1.82
C ASN A 86 -0.11 9.38 2.63
N ILE A 87 -0.12 8.34 3.49
CA ILE A 87 -1.18 8.14 4.47
C ILE A 87 -1.01 9.20 5.57
N GLN A 88 -1.85 10.22 5.51
CA GLN A 88 -1.87 11.34 6.45
C GLN A 88 -3.31 11.59 6.89
N GLY A 89 -3.48 11.98 8.14
CA GLY A 89 -4.80 12.27 8.70
C GLY A 89 -4.69 12.94 10.04
N LYS A 90 -5.84 13.18 10.66
CA LYS A 90 -5.91 13.83 11.96
C LYS A 90 -6.09 12.80 13.07
N ILE A 91 -5.49 13.08 14.22
CA ILE A 91 -5.76 12.35 15.45
C ILE A 91 -6.53 13.30 16.35
N VAL A 92 -7.86 13.13 16.39
CA VAL A 92 -8.75 13.94 17.23
C VAL A 92 -8.90 13.25 18.58
N ARG A 93 -8.47 13.90 19.66
CA ARG A 93 -8.70 13.40 21.03
C ARG A 93 -9.93 14.08 21.64
N ASP A 94 -10.54 13.41 22.62
CA ASP A 94 -11.76 13.90 23.28
C ASP A 94 -11.58 15.32 23.83
N GLY A 95 -12.31 16.27 23.22
CA GLY A 95 -12.29 17.69 23.60
C GLY A 95 -11.38 18.59 22.76
N GLU A 96 -10.73 18.07 21.72
CA GLU A 96 -9.99 18.86 20.74
C GLU A 96 -10.88 19.21 19.53
N ASP A 97 -10.72 20.40 18.98
CA ASP A 97 -11.46 20.88 17.81
C ASP A 97 -10.78 20.38 16.53
N GLU A 98 -11.51 19.64 15.69
CA GLU A 98 -10.95 19.00 14.49
C GLU A 98 -10.35 20.03 13.51
N ASP A 99 -10.90 21.24 13.50
CA ASP A 99 -10.44 22.35 12.65
C ASP A 99 -9.09 22.94 13.10
N GLU A 100 -8.66 22.70 14.34
CA GLU A 100 -7.38 23.18 14.87
C GLU A 100 -6.24 22.16 14.71
N ILE A 101 -6.56 20.90 14.39
CA ILE A 101 -5.59 19.81 14.29
C ILE A 101 -5.03 19.74 12.87
N SER A 102 -3.70 19.80 12.77
CA SER A 102 -2.99 19.61 11.50
C SER A 102 -2.87 18.12 11.16
N ASP A 103 -2.89 17.81 9.87
CA ASP A 103 -2.64 16.46 9.38
C ASP A 103 -1.25 15.99 9.80
N ILE A 104 -1.18 14.77 10.30
CA ILE A 104 0.06 14.09 10.63
C ILE A 104 0.25 12.88 9.73
N PRO A 105 1.48 12.58 9.27
CA PRO A 105 1.74 11.40 8.47
C PRO A 105 1.88 10.16 9.34
N LEU A 106 1.45 9.01 8.80
CA LEU A 106 1.61 7.70 9.45
C LEU A 106 3.10 7.31 9.59
N LEU A 107 3.92 7.69 8.61
CA LEU A 107 5.37 7.48 8.57
C LEU A 107 6.12 8.81 8.62
N THR A 108 7.11 8.89 9.50
CA THR A 108 8.04 10.03 9.62
C THR A 108 9.48 9.54 9.53
N TYR A 109 10.39 10.46 9.19
CA TYR A 109 11.83 10.20 9.19
C TYR A 109 12.47 10.96 10.35
N ASP A 110 13.39 10.31 11.06
CA ASP A 110 14.21 10.98 12.06
C ASP A 110 15.34 11.82 11.42
N LYS A 111 16.12 12.52 12.24
CA LYS A 111 17.25 13.35 11.77
C LYS A 111 18.38 12.54 11.09
N ASN A 112 18.40 11.23 11.29
CA ASN A 112 19.37 10.30 10.72
C ASN A 112 18.82 9.58 9.48
N GLY A 113 17.58 9.88 9.05
CA GLY A 113 16.92 9.23 7.93
C GLY A 113 16.28 7.88 8.28
N CYS A 114 16.15 7.54 9.56
CA CYS A 114 15.49 6.32 9.98
C CYS A 114 13.97 6.46 9.96
N CYS A 115 13.30 5.45 9.44
CA CYS A 115 11.85 5.33 9.34
C CYS A 115 11.21 5.13 10.72
N ARG A 116 10.17 5.90 11.03
CA ARG A 116 9.38 5.80 12.25
C ARG A 116 7.89 5.88 11.95
N VAL A 117 7.17 4.85 12.36
CA VAL A 117 5.70 4.82 12.33
C VAL A 117 5.11 5.35 13.63
N LEU A 118 3.88 5.84 13.55
CA LEU A 118 3.09 6.19 14.73
C LEU A 118 2.88 4.97 15.66
N PRO A 119 2.75 5.19 16.98
CA PRO A 119 2.30 4.15 17.90
C PRO A 119 0.98 3.54 17.44
N LEU A 120 0.75 2.25 17.74
CA LEU A 120 -0.42 1.52 17.23
C LEU A 120 -1.75 2.18 17.59
N ASP A 121 -1.87 2.77 18.78
CA ASP A 121 -3.09 3.44 19.22
C ASP A 121 -3.38 4.70 18.38
N ASP A 122 -2.36 5.53 18.17
CA ASP A 122 -2.41 6.74 17.35
C ASP A 122 -2.65 6.38 15.86
N ALA A 123 -1.96 5.35 15.35
CA ALA A 123 -2.12 4.88 13.99
C ALA A 123 -3.55 4.39 13.71
N LYS A 124 -4.18 3.71 14.68
CA LYS A 124 -5.58 3.27 14.54
C LYS A 124 -6.53 4.46 14.43
N GLN A 125 -6.36 5.49 15.27
CA GLN A 125 -7.20 6.69 15.21
C GLN A 125 -7.02 7.44 13.89
N LEU A 126 -5.78 7.55 13.40
CA LEU A 126 -5.49 8.16 12.11
C LEU A 126 -6.17 7.41 10.96
N ILE A 127 -6.07 6.08 10.96
CA ILE A 127 -6.71 5.26 9.93
C ILE A 127 -8.23 5.42 10.02
N ASP A 128 -8.83 5.33 11.22
CA ASP A 128 -10.26 5.55 11.45
C ASP A 128 -10.74 6.88 10.85
N TYR A 129 -10.00 7.97 11.11
CA TYR A 129 -10.25 9.28 10.52
C TYR A 129 -10.24 9.26 8.98
N ILE A 130 -9.24 8.63 8.38
CA ILE A 130 -9.15 8.51 6.92
C ILE A 130 -10.34 7.71 6.39
N TRP A 131 -10.73 6.63 7.05
CA TRP A 131 -11.87 5.81 6.64
C TRP A 131 -13.19 6.58 6.69
N ASP A 132 -13.42 7.35 7.75
CA ASP A 132 -14.60 8.21 7.89
C ASP A 132 -14.68 9.27 6.78
N ASN A 133 -13.52 9.74 6.30
CA ASN A 133 -13.42 10.77 5.26
C ASN A 133 -13.19 10.22 3.84
N ALA A 134 -12.89 8.93 3.66
CA ALA A 134 -12.60 8.36 2.34
C ALA A 134 -13.84 8.27 1.45
N PHE A 135 -15.01 8.06 2.04
CA PHE A 135 -16.27 7.91 1.32
C PHE A 135 -17.18 9.10 1.57
N HIS A 136 -16.88 10.22 0.91
CA HIS A 136 -17.86 11.29 0.78
C HIS A 136 -18.97 10.76 -0.13
N TYR A 137 -20.10 10.34 0.47
CA TYR A 137 -21.30 9.99 -0.28
C TYR A 137 -21.78 11.24 -1.04
N ALA A 138 -21.49 11.30 -2.34
CA ALA A 138 -22.02 12.26 -3.29
C ALA A 138 -23.14 11.63 -4.12
#